data_AF-A0A1C5F218-F1
#
_entry.id   AF-A0A1C5F218-F1
#
_cell.length_a   1.000
_cell.length_b   1.000
_cell.length_c   1.000
_cell.angle_alpha   90.00
_cell.angle_beta   90.00
_cell.angle_gamma   90.00
#
_symmetry.space_group_name_H-M   'P 1'
#
loop_
_entity.id
_entity.type
_entity.pdbx_description
1 polymer ?
#
loop_
_entity_poly.entity_id
_entity_poly.type
_entity_poly.pdbx_seq_one_letter_code
_entity_poly.pdbx_strand_id
1 'polypeptide(L)'
;MRQIPVDTSGAVVMVAKSPQVKVRDRRTGEIATDADSGARLMTVDVMFAANEEVEILSITVPEPGITGELAMGTPVALTGLIARPWENDFNGQKRHGIAFRAVAVTSLADAAAGPKAA
;
A
#
# COMPACT_ATOMS: atom_id res chain seq x y z
N MET A 1 1.93 -17.66 9.02
CA MET A 1 2.69 -17.11 7.87
C MET A 1 3.65 -16.07 8.38
N ARG A 2 4.90 -16.09 7.92
CA ARG A 2 5.95 -15.15 8.35
C ARG A 2 5.63 -13.75 7.83
N GLN A 3 5.88 -12.72 8.64
CA GLN A 3 5.93 -11.33 8.18
C GLN A 3 7.39 -11.00 7.85
N ILE A 4 7.63 -10.41 6.69
CA ILE A 4 8.97 -10.06 6.21
C ILE A 4 9.00 -8.53 6.08
N PRO A 5 9.77 -7.82 6.93
CA PRO A 5 9.99 -6.40 6.76
C PRO A 5 10.60 -6.10 5.39
N VAL A 6 10.09 -5.07 4.72
CA VAL A 6 10.63 -4.60 3.44
C VAL A 6 11.46 -3.35 3.72
N ASP A 7 12.73 -3.35 3.32
CA ASP A 7 13.56 -2.16 3.37
C ASP A 7 13.16 -1.22 2.22
N THR A 8 12.86 0.03 2.56
CA THR A 8 12.44 1.08 1.63
C THR A 8 13.43 2.24 1.56
N SER A 9 14.59 2.13 2.23
CA SER A 9 15.55 3.23 2.40
C SER A 9 16.11 3.76 1.07
N GLY A 10 16.35 2.87 0.10
CA GLY A 10 16.79 3.23 -1.26
C GLY A 10 15.68 3.21 -2.31
N ALA A 11 14.42 3.04 -1.91
CA ALA A 11 13.32 2.88 -2.85
C ALA A 11 12.76 4.22 -3.31
N VAL A 12 12.48 4.34 -4.61
CA VAL A 12 11.64 5.41 -5.15
C VAL A 12 10.22 4.87 -5.28
N VAL A 13 9.25 5.53 -4.64
CA VAL A 13 7.87 5.07 -4.62
C VAL A 13 6.93 6.19 -5.10
N MET A 14 6.11 5.88 -6.09
CA MET A 14 5.10 6.78 -6.63
C MET A 14 3.74 6.10 -6.70
N VAL A 15 2.67 6.83 -6.42
CA VAL A 15 1.30 6.30 -6.54
C VAL A 15 1.00 5.98 -8.01
N ALA A 16 0.64 4.73 -8.28
CA ALA A 16 0.15 4.28 -9.59
C ALA A 16 -1.38 4.35 -9.66
N LYS A 17 -2.07 4.08 -8.54
CA LYS A 17 -3.52 4.22 -8.41
C LYS A 17 -3.87 4.79 -7.05
N SER A 18 -4.74 5.81 -7.06
CA SER A 18 -5.20 6.47 -5.84
C SER A 18 -5.89 5.50 -4.87
N PRO A 19 -5.88 5.79 -3.55
CA PRO A 19 -6.45 4.91 -2.55
C PRO A 19 -7.90 4.53 -2.85
N GLN A 20 -8.18 3.22 -2.83
CA GLN A 20 -9.53 2.67 -2.98
C GLN A 20 -9.91 1.88 -1.75
N VAL A 21 -11.20 1.87 -1.43
CA VAL A 21 -11.74 1.06 -0.34
C VAL A 21 -11.50 -0.42 -0.64
N LYS A 22 -10.86 -1.13 0.29
CA LYS A 22 -10.63 -2.56 0.14
C LYS A 22 -11.94 -3.31 0.41
N VAL A 23 -12.48 -3.94 -0.61
CA VAL A 23 -13.69 -4.77 -0.50
C VAL A 23 -13.28 -6.21 -0.14
N ARG A 24 -13.79 -6.73 0.97
CA ARG A 24 -13.58 -8.11 1.44
C ARG A 24 -14.41 -9.09 0.61
N ASP A 25 -15.69 -8.79 0.44
CA ASP A 25 -16.62 -9.60 -0.38
C ASP A 25 -17.28 -8.70 -1.43
N ARG A 26 -16.96 -8.97 -2.71
CA ARG A 26 -17.48 -8.21 -3.85
C ARG A 26 -18.96 -8.46 -4.13
N ARG A 27 -19.54 -9.56 -3.65
CA ARG A 27 -20.97 -9.85 -3.84
C ARG A 27 -21.85 -9.02 -2.90
N THR A 28 -21.39 -8.84 -1.67
CA THR A 28 -22.14 -8.12 -0.62
C THR A 28 -21.70 -6.65 -0.50
N GLY A 29 -20.51 -6.30 -1.00
CA GLY A 29 -19.92 -4.98 -0.80
C GLY A 29 -19.29 -4.81 0.58
N GLU A 30 -19.11 -5.91 1.34
CA GLU A 30 -18.49 -5.86 2.67
C GLU A 30 -17.10 -5.23 2.60
N ILE A 31 -16.89 -4.17 3.37
CA ILE A 31 -15.61 -3.45 3.44
C ILE A 31 -14.68 -4.21 4.40
N ALA A 32 -13.44 -4.42 3.97
CA ALA A 32 -12.43 -5.00 4.83
C ALA A 32 -12.05 -4.01 5.94
N THR A 33 -12.03 -4.47 7.18
CA THR A 33 -11.60 -3.70 8.35
C THR A 33 -10.31 -4.28 8.92
N ASP A 34 -9.56 -3.41 9.58
CA ASP A 34 -8.39 -3.76 10.33
C ASP A 34 -8.76 -4.49 11.61
N ALA A 35 -8.11 -5.62 11.90
CA ALA A 35 -8.48 -6.44 13.05
C ALA A 35 -8.14 -5.77 14.38
N ASP A 36 -7.08 -4.94 14.42
CA ASP A 36 -6.58 -4.33 15.65
C ASP A 36 -7.29 -3.01 15.94
N SER A 37 -7.40 -2.14 14.92
CA SER A 37 -7.98 -0.79 15.08
C SER A 37 -9.47 -0.68 14.70
N GLY A 38 -10.02 -1.66 13.99
CA GLY A 38 -11.38 -1.59 13.42
C GLY A 38 -11.51 -0.62 12.24
N ALA A 39 -10.45 0.09 11.86
CA ALA A 39 -10.46 1.05 10.77
C ALA A 39 -10.73 0.37 9.41
N ARG A 40 -11.34 1.10 8.47
CA ARG A 40 -11.50 0.60 7.09
C ARG A 40 -10.11 0.42 6.47
N LEU A 41 -9.95 -0.66 5.72
CA LEU A 41 -8.74 -0.89 4.94
C LEU A 41 -8.89 -0.30 3.55
N MET A 42 -7.79 0.27 3.07
CA MET A 42 -7.62 0.82 1.75
C MET A 42 -6.59 -0.01 0.98
N THR A 43 -6.68 0.02 -0.34
CA THR A 43 -5.64 -0.44 -1.26
C THR A 43 -5.10 0.74 -2.03
N VAL A 44 -3.77 0.91 -2.03
CA VAL A 44 -3.05 1.88 -2.86
C VAL A 44 -2.12 1.09 -3.76
N ASP A 45 -2.18 1.32 -5.06
CA ASP A 45 -1.20 0.71 -5.97
C ASP A 45 -0.07 1.71 -6.16
N VAL A 46 1.17 1.25 -6.00
CA VAL A 46 2.36 2.08 -6.14
C VAL A 46 3.31 1.46 -7.15
N MET A 47 4.00 2.31 -7.90
CA MET A 47 5.25 1.92 -8.54
C MET A 47 6.34 1.96 -7.48
N PHE A 48 7.06 0.85 -7.33
CA PHE A 48 8.15 0.67 -6.39
C PHE A 48 9.41 0.35 -7.18
N ALA A 49 10.39 1.27 -7.15
CA ALA A 49 11.66 1.11 -7.82
C ALA A 49 12.78 0.97 -6.79
N ALA A 50 13.48 -0.17 -6.78
CA ALA A 50 14.60 -0.46 -5.90
C ALA A 50 15.50 -1.52 -6.54
N ASN A 51 16.79 -1.52 -6.23
CA ASN A 51 17.75 -2.53 -6.72
C ASN A 51 17.73 -2.72 -8.25
N GLU A 52 17.63 -1.63 -9.00
CA GLU A 52 17.55 -1.63 -10.48
C GLU A 52 16.30 -2.32 -11.07
N GLU A 53 15.32 -2.68 -10.22
CA GLU A 53 14.05 -3.27 -10.61
C GLU A 53 12.89 -2.31 -10.33
N VAL A 54 11.81 -2.45 -11.10
CA VAL A 54 10.58 -1.66 -10.95
C VAL A 54 9.38 -2.59 -10.97
N GLU A 55 8.56 -2.51 -9.93
CA GLU A 55 7.35 -3.31 -9.77
C GLU A 55 6.14 -2.44 -9.43
N ILE A 56 4.94 -2.94 -9.74
CA ILE A 56 3.69 -2.38 -9.20
C ILE A 56 3.24 -3.20 -8.00
N LEU A 57 3.18 -2.58 -6.83
CA LEU A 57 2.75 -3.21 -5.59
C LEU A 57 1.36 -2.71 -5.19
N SER A 58 0.44 -3.64 -4.88
CA SER A 58 -0.84 -3.29 -4.27
C SER A 58 -0.72 -3.39 -2.75
N ILE A 59 -0.72 -2.23 -2.08
CA ILE A 59 -0.46 -2.11 -0.65
C ILE A 59 -1.78 -1.95 0.09
N THR A 60 -2.00 -2.81 1.08
CA THR A 60 -3.08 -2.62 2.05
C THR A 60 -2.64 -1.68 3.18
N VAL A 61 -3.45 -0.69 3.52
CA VAL A 61 -3.17 0.27 4.59
C VAL A 61 -4.48 0.63 5.31
N PRO A 62 -4.50 0.79 6.64
CA PRO A 62 -5.65 1.38 7.33
C PRO A 62 -5.91 2.81 6.85
N GLU A 63 -7.18 3.21 6.68
CA GLU A 63 -7.55 4.55 6.21
C GLU A 63 -6.91 5.70 7.02
N PRO A 64 -6.84 5.64 8.36
CA PRO A 64 -6.13 6.67 9.15
C PRO A 64 -4.61 6.74 8.91
N GLY A 65 -4.03 5.71 8.29
CA GLY A 65 -2.60 5.67 7.93
C GLY A 65 -2.30 6.37 6.61
N ILE A 66 -3.29 6.92 5.91
CA ILE A 66 -3.07 7.72 4.70
C ILE A 66 -2.92 9.18 5.09
N THR A 67 -1.89 9.85 4.58
CA THR A 67 -1.64 11.27 4.87
C THR A 67 -1.28 12.04 3.60
N GLY A 68 -1.92 13.19 3.42
CA GLY A 68 -1.79 14.02 2.22
C GLY A 68 -2.59 13.47 1.03
N GLU A 69 -2.55 14.20 -0.08
CA GLU A 69 -3.21 13.78 -1.32
C GLU A 69 -2.36 12.72 -2.04
N LEU A 70 -2.98 11.60 -2.43
CA LEU A 70 -2.35 10.46 -3.09
C LEU A 70 -2.90 10.29 -4.51
N ALA A 71 -2.67 11.30 -5.36
CA ALA A 71 -2.99 11.24 -6.79
C ALA A 71 -1.94 10.41 -7.55
N MET A 72 -2.27 9.96 -8.76
CA MET A 72 -1.31 9.25 -9.62
C MET A 72 -0.06 10.11 -9.85
N GLY A 73 1.12 9.50 -9.75
CA GLY A 73 2.41 10.16 -9.87
C GLY A 73 2.90 10.84 -8.59
N THR A 74 2.08 10.94 -7.53
CA THR A 74 2.51 11.52 -6.26
C THR A 74 3.63 10.66 -5.64
N PRO A 75 4.79 11.24 -5.29
CA PRO A 75 5.82 10.53 -4.53
C PRO A 75 5.34 10.27 -3.11
N VAL A 76 5.62 9.09 -2.56
CA VAL A 76 5.16 8.68 -1.23
C VAL A 76 6.24 7.99 -0.41
N ALA A 77 6.15 8.11 0.92
CA ALA A 77 6.87 7.26 1.85
C ALA A 77 5.96 6.12 2.35
N LEU A 78 6.54 4.94 2.50
CA LEU A 78 5.86 3.76 3.04
C LEU A 78 6.41 3.46 4.44
N THR A 79 5.55 3.52 5.46
CA THR A 79 5.96 3.23 6.84
C THR A 79 5.54 1.82 7.23
N GLY A 80 6.47 1.05 7.79
CA GLY A 80 6.19 -0.29 8.32
C GLY A 80 5.73 -1.27 7.24
N LEU A 81 6.30 -1.17 6.02
CA LEU A 81 5.97 -2.07 4.92
C LEU A 81 6.41 -3.49 5.26
N ILE A 82 5.46 -4.42 5.20
CA ILE A 82 5.71 -5.85 5.35
C ILE A 82 5.16 -6.61 4.15
N ALA A 83 5.91 -7.64 3.77
CA ALA A 83 5.49 -8.66 2.82
C ALA A 83 5.03 -9.91 3.60
N ARG A 84 3.90 -10.48 3.18
CA ARG A 84 3.35 -11.71 3.76
C ARG A 84 3.04 -12.69 2.63
N PRO A 85 3.78 -13.79 2.49
CA PRO A 85 3.37 -14.85 1.57
C PRO A 85 2.04 -15.41 2.04
N TRP A 86 1.19 -15.80 1.08
CA TRP A 86 -0.06 -16.49 1.35
C TRP A 86 -0.33 -17.57 0.32
N GLU A 87 -1.08 -18.56 0.76
CA GLU A 87 -1.63 -19.63 -0.06
C GLU A 87 -3.11 -19.80 0.31
N ASN A 88 -3.96 -20.01 -0.68
CA ASN A 88 -5.38 -20.27 -0.48
C ASN A 88 -5.86 -21.30 -1.51
N ASP A 89 -6.80 -22.14 -1.12
CA ASP A 89 -7.51 -22.99 -2.07
C ASP A 89 -8.85 -22.34 -2.40
N PHE A 90 -9.08 -22.01 -3.67
CA PHE A 90 -10.33 -21.42 -4.11
C PHE A 90 -10.91 -22.23 -5.26
N ASN A 91 -12.04 -22.89 -4.98
CA ASN A 91 -12.71 -23.78 -5.93
C ASN A 91 -11.80 -24.92 -6.45
N GLY A 92 -10.98 -25.52 -5.57
CA GLY A 92 -10.06 -26.59 -5.93
C GLY A 92 -8.81 -26.13 -6.69
N GLN A 93 -8.58 -24.81 -6.76
CA GLN A 93 -7.38 -24.22 -7.35
C GLN A 93 -6.54 -23.57 -6.26
N LYS A 94 -5.32 -24.08 -6.09
CA LYS A 94 -4.31 -23.46 -5.22
C LYS A 94 -3.88 -22.12 -5.81
N ARG A 95 -4.13 -21.04 -5.08
CA ARG A 95 -3.62 -19.71 -5.34
C ARG A 95 -2.58 -19.36 -4.30
N HIS A 96 -1.58 -18.61 -4.70
CA HIS A 96 -0.57 -18.10 -3.80
C HIS A 96 -0.13 -16.72 -4.25
N GLY A 97 0.59 -16.01 -3.38
CA GLY A 97 1.19 -14.72 -3.71
C GLY A 97 1.79 -14.05 -2.50
N ILE A 98 2.18 -12.80 -2.68
CA ILE A 98 2.65 -11.93 -1.62
C ILE A 98 1.62 -10.84 -1.38
N ALA A 99 1.20 -10.66 -0.13
CA ALA A 99 0.40 -9.54 0.29
C ALA A 99 1.32 -8.47 0.90
N PHE A 100 1.21 -7.25 0.41
CA PHE A 100 1.91 -6.10 0.96
C PHE A 100 0.98 -5.32 1.89
N ARG A 101 1.50 -4.97 3.06
CA ARG A 101 0.78 -4.14 4.02
C ARG A 101 1.73 -3.09 4.59
N ALA A 102 1.27 -1.85 4.67
CA ALA A 102 1.96 -0.77 5.35
C ALA A 102 1.16 -0.33 6.58
N VAL A 103 1.86 0.28 7.53
CA VAL A 103 1.24 1.02 8.63
C VAL A 103 0.72 2.36 8.13
N ALA A 104 1.50 3.05 7.30
CA ALA A 104 1.11 4.33 6.71
C ALA A 104 1.65 4.52 5.28
N VAL A 105 0.92 5.31 4.48
CA VAL A 105 1.33 5.81 3.17
C VAL A 105 1.20 7.33 3.19
N THR A 106 2.33 8.02 3.09
CA THR A 106 2.41 9.47 3.30
C THR A 106 2.86 10.16 2.02
N SER A 107 2.08 11.13 1.54
CA SER A 107 2.45 12.00 0.42
C SER A 107 3.74 12.78 0.73
N LEU A 108 4.64 12.84 -0.25
CA LEU A 108 5.85 13.66 -0.20
C LEU A 108 5.73 14.93 -1.08
N ALA A 109 4.54 15.18 -1.66
CA ALA A 109 4.33 16.31 -2.56
C ALA A 109 4.59 17.68 -1.89
N ASP A 110 4.15 17.85 -0.64
CA ASP A 110 4.37 19.12 0.10
C ASP A 110 5.80 19.27 0.62
N ALA A 111 6.55 18.18 0.76
CA ALA A 111 7.97 18.23 1.14
C ALA A 111 8.87 18.70 -0.01
N ALA A 112 8.41 18.60 -1.26
CA ALA A 112 9.14 19.07 -2.45
C ALA A 112 8.95 20.57 -2.73
N ALA A 113 7.95 21.22 -2.11
CA ALA A 113 7.75 22.66 -2.19
C ALA A 113 8.72 23.37 -1.22
N GLY A 114 9.97 23.54 -1.64
CA GLY A 114 10.91 24.46 -0.98
C GLY A 114 10.32 25.88 -0.85
N PRO A 115 10.85 26.73 0.06
CA PRO A 115 10.28 28.04 0.31
C PRO A 115 10.22 28.83 -1.00
N LYS A 116 9.01 29.19 -1.41
CA LYS A 116 8.76 30.04 -2.58
C LYS A 116 9.51 31.35 -2.34
N ALA A 117 10.59 31.57 -3.10
CA ALA A 117 11.35 32.81 -3.04
C ALA A 117 10.39 33.99 -3.23
N ALA A 118 10.39 34.90 -2.26
CA ALA A 118 9.60 36.13 -2.23
C ALA A 118 10.25 37.23 -3.09
#